data_AF-A0A6N6PUM2-F1
#
_entry.id   AF-A0A6N6PUM2-F1
#
_cell.length_a   1.000
_cell.length_b   1.000
_cell.length_c   1.000
_cell.angle_alpha   90.00
_cell.angle_beta   90.00
_cell.angle_gamma   90.00
#
_symmetry.space_group_name_H-M   'P 1'
#
loop_
_entity.id
_entity.type
_entity.pdbx_description
1 polymer ?
#
loop_
_entity_poly.entity_id
_entity_poly.type
_entity_poly.pdbx_seq_one_letter_code
_entity_poly.pdbx_strand_id
1 'polypeptide(L)'
;MFAASSLPRRHYAKFRQLFDGTAPADFEQRCDEVDLAFLRQGVTFNVYGDSQGTERIFPFDLVPRIIPNSEWEHLERGLIQRITALNLFLHDVYHEQKIVKDGVIPPYYILSARHFRREF
;
A
#
# COMPACT_ATOMS: atom_id res chain seq x y z
N MET A 1 12.81 8.48 4.76
CA MET A 1 13.34 9.85 4.72
C MET A 1 14.86 9.90 4.95
N PHE A 2 15.38 9.38 6.07
CA PHE A 2 16.82 9.42 6.38
C PHE A 2 17.58 8.17 5.91
N ALA A 3 18.87 8.33 5.62
CA ALA A 3 19.83 7.25 5.43
C ALA A 3 20.38 6.76 6.79
N ALA A 4 21.15 5.68 6.79
CA ALA A 4 21.78 5.15 8.01
C ALA A 4 22.71 6.14 8.72
N SER A 5 23.22 7.14 7.99
CA SER A 5 24.00 8.26 8.52
C SER A 5 23.16 9.35 9.20
N SER A 6 21.85 9.15 9.38
CA SER A 6 20.89 10.16 9.86
C SER A 6 20.75 11.39 8.96
N LEU A 7 21.37 11.40 7.77
CA LEU A 7 21.20 12.44 6.77
C LEU A 7 19.97 12.13 5.88
N PRO A 8 19.19 13.14 5.48
CA PRO A 8 18.11 12.94 4.51
C PRO A 8 18.64 12.31 3.23
N ARG A 9 17.90 11.35 2.67
CA ARG A 9 18.21 10.81 1.34
C ARG A 9 18.15 11.95 0.32
N ARG A 10 18.98 11.89 -0.73
CA ARG A 10 19.10 12.97 -1.74
C ARG A 10 17.75 13.39 -2.34
N HIS A 11 16.85 12.45 -2.62
CA HIS A 11 15.53 12.74 -3.19
C HIS A 11 14.60 13.49 -2.22
N TYR A 12 14.92 13.54 -0.92
CA TYR A 12 14.21 14.35 0.07
C TYR A 12 14.75 15.79 0.20
N ALA A 13 15.83 16.17 -0.50
CA ALA A 13 16.46 17.48 -0.30
C ALA A 13 15.51 18.67 -0.56
N LYS A 14 14.72 18.61 -1.64
CA LYS A 14 13.71 19.64 -1.96
C LYS A 14 12.62 19.72 -0.90
N PHE A 15 12.12 18.56 -0.45
CA PHE A 15 11.12 18.50 0.60
C PHE A 15 11.67 19.05 1.92
N ARG A 16 12.90 18.70 2.28
CA ARG A 16 13.60 19.21 3.46
C ARG A 16 13.68 20.74 3.45
N GLN A 17 14.07 21.34 2.33
CA GLN A 17 14.15 22.80 2.20
C GLN A 17 12.78 23.47 2.39
N LEU A 18 11.71 22.89 1.84
CA LEU A 18 10.35 23.40 2.02
C LEU A 18 9.87 23.25 3.47
N PHE A 19 10.19 22.10 4.08
CA PHE A 19 9.80 21.78 5.44
C PHE A 19 10.53 22.65 6.47
N ASP A 20 11.83 22.89 6.28
CA ASP A 20 12.63 23.81 7.13
C ASP A 20 12.11 25.24 7.08
N GLY A 21 11.48 25.65 5.97
CA GLY A 21 10.85 26.97 5.83
C GLY A 21 9.42 27.05 6.40
N THR A 22 8.88 25.97 6.97
CA THR A 22 7.53 25.93 7.54
C THR A 22 7.63 25.94 9.07
N ALA A 23 6.97 26.91 9.73
CA ALA A 23 6.93 26.92 11.19
C ALA A 23 6.06 25.75 11.71
N PRO A 24 6.35 25.20 12.90
CA PRO A 24 5.57 24.10 13.47
C PRO A 24 4.06 24.41 13.56
N ALA A 25 3.70 25.63 13.97
CA ALA A 25 2.31 26.07 14.06
C ALA A 25 1.59 26.08 12.70
N ASP A 26 2.28 26.49 11.62
CA ASP A 26 1.72 26.46 10.27
C ASP A 26 1.49 25.02 9.79
N PHE A 27 2.36 24.09 10.19
CA PHE A 27 2.21 22.67 9.85
C PHE A 27 1.04 22.04 10.61
N GLU A 28 0.90 22.31 11.90
CA GLU A 28 -0.25 21.88 12.71
C GLU A 28 -1.56 22.42 12.15
N GLN A 29 -1.61 23.70 11.77
CA GLN A 29 -2.77 24.28 11.12
C GLN A 29 -3.14 23.55 9.81
N ARG A 30 -2.16 23.16 9.00
CA ARG A 30 -2.42 22.37 7.78
C ARG A 30 -2.96 20.98 8.08
N CYS A 31 -2.54 20.34 9.19
CA CYS A 31 -3.12 19.08 9.63
C CYS A 31 -4.62 19.25 9.93
N ASP A 32 -4.96 20.24 10.74
CA ASP A 32 -6.35 20.53 11.12
C ASP A 32 -7.22 20.86 9.89
N GLU A 33 -6.69 21.64 8.95
CA GLU A 33 -7.38 21.98 7.71
C GLU A 33 -7.67 20.74 6.84
N VAL A 34 -6.72 19.80 6.76
CA VAL A 34 -6.89 18.55 5.99
C VAL A 34 -7.89 17.62 6.67
N ASP A 35 -7.83 17.49 8.00
CA ASP A 35 -8.79 16.69 8.76
C ASP A 35 -10.22 17.22 8.57
N LEU A 36 -10.41 18.54 8.65
CA LEU A 36 -11.71 19.18 8.37
C LEU A 36 -12.15 18.98 6.91
N ALA A 37 -11.22 19.03 5.95
CA ALA A 37 -11.53 18.78 4.55
C ALA A 37 -11.99 17.33 4.33
N PHE A 38 -11.32 16.35 4.95
CA PHE A 38 -11.67 14.94 4.84
C PHE A 38 -13.02 14.63 5.48
N LEU A 39 -13.31 15.22 6.65
CA LEU A 39 -14.62 15.14 7.28
C LEU A 39 -15.73 15.67 6.35
N ARG A 40 -15.52 16.84 5.74
CA ARG A 40 -16.50 17.45 4.81
C ARG A 40 -16.70 16.65 3.52
N GLN A 41 -15.68 15.94 3.06
CA GLN A 41 -15.74 15.09 1.87
C GLN A 41 -16.29 13.69 2.16
N GLY A 42 -16.58 13.36 3.42
CA GLY A 42 -17.02 12.02 3.80
C GLY A 42 -15.93 10.95 3.64
N VAL A 43 -14.65 11.35 3.72
CA VAL A 43 -13.51 10.43 3.70
C VAL A 43 -13.36 9.84 5.11
N THR A 44 -14.35 9.03 5.49
CA THR A 44 -14.47 8.37 6.80
C THR A 44 -14.38 6.85 6.65
N PHE A 45 -14.01 6.17 7.74
CA PHE A 45 -14.07 4.71 7.82
C PHE A 45 -14.85 4.28 9.06
N ASN A 46 -15.54 3.14 8.93
CA ASN A 46 -16.27 2.53 10.03
C ASN A 46 -15.31 1.72 10.90
N VAL A 47 -15.26 2.05 12.20
CA VAL A 47 -14.56 1.23 13.18
C VAL A 47 -15.47 0.07 13.56
N TYR A 48 -15.26 -1.09 12.95
CA TYR A 48 -15.93 -2.32 13.37
C TYR A 48 -15.41 -2.73 14.75
N GLY A 49 -16.19 -2.49 15.80
CA GLY A 49 -15.84 -2.84 17.17
C GLY A 49 -16.50 -1.99 18.25
N ASP A 50 -16.86 -0.74 17.94
CA ASP A 50 -17.68 0.10 18.81
C ASP A 50 -19.15 -0.04 18.45
N SER A 51 -19.98 -0.36 19.43
CA SER A 51 -21.44 -0.51 19.31
C SER A 51 -22.19 0.77 18.86
N GLN A 52 -21.46 1.85 18.59
CA GLN A 52 -22.00 3.15 18.20
C GLN A 52 -21.82 3.52 16.73
N GLY A 53 -21.19 2.67 15.89
CA GLY A 53 -21.02 3.00 14.47
C GLY A 53 -20.32 4.33 14.26
N THR A 54 -19.38 4.67 15.14
CA THR A 54 -18.70 5.96 15.13
C THR A 54 -17.81 6.05 13.90
N GLU A 55 -18.21 6.88 12.93
CA GLU A 55 -17.37 7.24 11.80
C GLU A 55 -16.12 7.97 12.29
N ARG A 56 -14.95 7.55 11.80
CA ARG A 56 -13.68 8.26 12.03
C ARG A 56 -13.11 8.76 10.72
N ILE A 57 -12.48 9.94 10.76
CA ILE A 57 -11.74 10.50 9.62
C ILE A 57 -10.60 9.54 9.28
N PHE A 58 -10.41 9.27 7.99
CA PHE A 58 -9.27 8.48 7.54
C PHE A 58 -7.95 9.18 7.91
N PRO A 59 -7.04 8.53 8.66
CA PRO A 59 -5.81 9.18 9.07
C PRO A 59 -4.95 9.51 7.85
N PHE A 60 -4.50 10.76 7.77
CA PHE A 60 -3.68 11.25 6.65
C PHE A 60 -2.35 11.82 7.17
N ASP A 61 -1.25 11.45 6.51
CA ASP A 61 0.08 12.00 6.80
C ASP A 61 0.46 13.01 5.71
N LEU A 62 0.70 14.25 6.11
CA LEU A 62 1.13 15.32 5.21
C LEU A 62 2.58 15.15 4.72
N VAL A 63 3.37 14.28 5.35
CA VAL A 63 4.75 14.00 4.97
C VAL A 63 4.79 12.91 3.89
N PRO A 64 5.17 13.24 2.64
CA PRO A 64 5.12 12.28 1.55
C PRO A 64 6.22 11.23 1.67
N ARG A 65 5.88 10.01 1.24
CA ARG A 65 6.88 8.99 0.90
C ARG A 65 7.37 9.19 -0.52
N ILE A 66 8.48 9.89 -0.68
CA ILE A 66 9.07 10.19 -1.99
C ILE A 66 9.79 8.94 -2.53
N ILE A 67 9.40 8.51 -3.73
CA ILE A 67 10.03 7.41 -4.46
C ILE A 67 10.63 7.98 -5.76
N PRO A 68 11.95 7.87 -5.98
CA PRO A 68 12.57 8.31 -7.23
C PRO A 68 12.04 7.53 -8.45
N ASN A 69 12.02 8.18 -9.61
CA ASN A 69 11.56 7.56 -10.86
C ASN A 69 12.25 6.22 -11.16
N SER A 70 13.57 6.15 -11.03
CA SER A 70 14.32 4.91 -11.28
C SER A 70 13.93 3.76 -10.33
N GLU A 71 13.61 4.07 -9.07
CA GLU A 71 13.11 3.07 -8.11
C GLU A 71 11.69 2.65 -8.47
N TRP A 72 10.84 3.61 -8.87
CA TRP A 72 9.47 3.34 -9.31
C TRP A 72 9.42 2.47 -10.56
N GLU A 73 10.20 2.75 -11.60
CA GLU A 73 10.27 1.95 -12.83
C GLU A 73 10.70 0.50 -12.57
N HIS A 74 11.55 0.26 -11.57
CA HIS A 74 11.90 -1.09 -11.17
C HIS A 74 10.75 -1.77 -10.43
N LEU A 75 10.13 -1.07 -9.47
CA LEU A 75 9.00 -1.57 -8.70
C LEU A 75 7.80 -1.88 -9.60
N GLU A 76 7.41 -0.95 -10.47
CA GLU A 76 6.28 -1.08 -11.39
C GLU A 76 6.44 -2.32 -12.28
N ARG A 77 7.59 -2.49 -12.94
CA ARG A 77 7.85 -3.68 -13.77
C ARG A 77 7.74 -4.97 -12.96
N GLY A 78 8.29 -5.00 -11.75
CA GLY A 78 8.20 -6.16 -10.86
C GLY A 78 6.78 -6.45 -10.38
N LEU A 79 6.00 -5.41 -10.09
CA LEU A 79 4.60 -5.52 -9.68
C LEU A 79 3.73 -6.04 -10.83
N ILE A 80 3.90 -5.51 -12.04
CA ILE A 80 3.20 -5.98 -13.25
C ILE A 80 3.52 -7.45 -13.51
N GLN A 81 4.81 -7.82 -13.52
CA GLN A 81 5.21 -9.21 -13.71
C GLN A 81 4.55 -10.13 -12.67
N ARG A 82 4.60 -9.73 -11.39
CA ARG A 82 4.10 -10.56 -10.29
C ARG A 82 2.57 -10.70 -10.31
N ILE A 83 1.84 -9.63 -10.58
CA ILE A 83 0.37 -9.70 -10.63
C ILE A 83 -0.10 -10.53 -11.83
N THR A 84 0.56 -10.41 -12.98
CA THR A 84 0.29 -11.26 -14.14
C THR A 84 0.51 -12.73 -13.82
N ALA A 85 1.65 -13.08 -13.20
CA ALA A 85 1.94 -14.44 -12.80
C ALA A 85 0.93 -14.99 -11.78
N LEU A 86 0.55 -14.18 -10.78
CA LEU A 86 -0.46 -14.57 -9.77
C LEU A 86 -1.83 -14.80 -10.39
N ASN A 87 -2.26 -13.95 -11.33
CA ASN A 87 -3.54 -14.12 -12.02
C ASN A 87 -3.53 -15.38 -12.90
N LEU A 88 -2.45 -15.64 -13.63
CA LEU A 88 -2.30 -16.86 -14.42
C LEU A 88 -2.25 -18.11 -13.54
N PHE A 89 -1.56 -18.03 -12.39
CA PHE A 89 -1.51 -19.11 -11.41
C PHE A 89 -2.89 -19.41 -10.82
N LEU A 90 -3.64 -18.39 -10.40
CA LEU A 90 -5.00 -18.56 -9.89
C LEU A 90 -5.89 -19.19 -10.95
N HIS A 91 -5.84 -18.70 -12.19
CA HIS A 91 -6.58 -19.30 -13.29
C HIS A 91 -6.19 -20.77 -13.49
N ASP A 92 -4.91 -21.09 -13.57
CA ASP A 92 -4.45 -22.47 -13.78
C ASP A 92 -4.89 -23.41 -12.65
N VAL A 93 -4.75 -22.98 -11.39
CA VAL A 93 -5.13 -23.75 -10.19
C VAL A 93 -6.61 -24.14 -10.18
N TYR A 94 -7.50 -23.25 -10.63
CA TYR A 94 -8.95 -23.51 -10.70
C TYR A 94 -9.39 -24.16 -12.02
N HIS A 95 -8.48 -24.38 -12.98
CA HIS A 95 -8.84 -24.97 -14.28
C HIS A 95 -7.93 -26.15 -14.63
N GLU A 96 -6.98 -25.96 -15.56
CA GLU A 96 -6.21 -27.05 -16.15
C GLU A 96 -5.13 -27.63 -15.22
N GLN A 97 -4.77 -26.92 -14.15
CA GLN A 97 -3.77 -27.29 -13.15
C GLN A 97 -2.44 -27.75 -13.78
N LYS A 98 -2.01 -27.07 -14.85
CA LYS A 98 -0.76 -27.35 -15.58
C LYS A 98 0.44 -27.30 -14.65
N ILE A 99 0.53 -26.28 -13.80
CA ILE A 99 1.65 -26.09 -12.87
C ILE A 99 1.81 -27.25 -11.87
N VAL A 100 0.73 -27.97 -11.59
CA VAL A 100 0.72 -29.16 -10.73
C VAL A 100 1.07 -30.40 -11.55
N LYS A 101 0.45 -30.55 -12.73
CA LYS A 101 0.72 -31.66 -13.67
C LYS A 101 2.17 -31.70 -14.13
N ASP A 102 2.77 -30.53 -14.31
CA ASP A 102 4.18 -30.34 -14.69
C ASP A 102 5.13 -30.50 -13.49
N GLY A 103 4.61 -30.70 -12.27
CA GLY A 103 5.40 -30.96 -11.07
C GLY A 103 6.13 -29.74 -10.48
N VAL A 104 5.87 -28.52 -11.00
CA VAL A 104 6.50 -27.28 -10.50
C VAL A 104 6.01 -26.95 -9.09
N ILE A 105 4.69 -27.09 -8.85
CA ILE A 105 4.11 -26.94 -7.52
C ILE A 105 3.45 -28.24 -7.09
N PRO A 106 3.91 -28.86 -5.99
CA PRO A 106 3.26 -30.04 -5.43
C PRO A 106 1.78 -29.78 -5.10
N PRO A 107 0.86 -30.72 -5.42
CA PRO A 107 -0.58 -30.52 -5.23
C PRO A 107 -0.97 -30.17 -3.79
N TYR A 108 -0.25 -30.70 -2.80
CA TYR A 108 -0.58 -30.49 -1.40
C TYR A 108 -0.54 -29.01 -0.99
N TYR A 109 0.35 -28.20 -1.57
CA TYR A 109 0.43 -26.76 -1.25
C TYR A 109 -0.81 -25.98 -1.66
N ILE A 110 -1.55 -26.48 -2.66
CA ILE A 110 -2.76 -25.85 -3.18
C ILE A 110 -3.98 -26.45 -2.50
N LEU A 111 -4.12 -27.79 -2.56
CA LEU A 111 -5.34 -28.48 -2.18
C LEU A 111 -5.59 -28.50 -0.67
N SER A 112 -4.57 -28.30 0.16
CA SER A 112 -4.69 -28.15 1.61
C SER A 112 -4.75 -26.70 2.08
N ALA A 113 -4.65 -25.72 1.17
CA ALA A 113 -4.63 -24.32 1.56
C ALA A 113 -6.00 -23.88 2.08
N ARG A 114 -6.03 -23.22 3.24
CA ARG A 114 -7.25 -22.72 3.91
C ARG A 114 -8.15 -21.89 2.99
N HIS A 115 -7.54 -21.15 2.05
CA HIS A 115 -8.23 -20.22 1.17
C HIS A 115 -8.51 -20.78 -0.23
N PHE A 116 -8.10 -22.01 -0.52
CA PHE A 116 -8.46 -22.67 -1.77
C PHE A 116 -9.94 -23.06 -1.75
N ARG A 117 -10.68 -22.70 -2.79
CA ARG A 117 -12.13 -22.91 -2.88
C ARG A 117 -12.46 -23.89 -3.99
N ARG A 118 -12.82 -25.13 -3.63
CA ARG A 118 -13.13 -26.20 -4.60
C ARG A 118 -14.38 -25.94 -5.46
N GLU A 119 -15.17 -24.94 -5.08
CA GLU A 119 -16.45 -24.60 -5.71
C GLU A 119 -16.27 -23.72 -6.96
N PHE A 120 -15.03 -23.30 -7.26
CA PHE A 120 -14.64 -22.54 -8.44
C PHE A 120 -13.82 -23.40 -9.41
#